data_AF-A0A0Q4H2E2-F1
#
_entry.id   AF-A0A0Q4H2E2-F1
#
_cell.length_a   1.000
_cell.length_b   1.000
_cell.length_c   1.000
_cell.angle_alpha   90.00
_cell.angle_beta   90.00
_cell.angle_gamma   90.00
#
_symmetry.space_group_name_H-M   'P 1'
#
loop_
_entity.id
_entity.type
_entity.pdbx_description
1 polymer ?
#
loop_
_entity_poly.entity_id
_entity_poly.type
_entity_poly.pdbx_seq_one_letter_code
_entity_poly.pdbx_strand_id
1 'polypeptide(L)'
;MIESISLPEATAVDPAVRARALLLERAATVARGLPDVPSPCVSVCRMNADRSFCEGCFRSIDEIRAWSRSDDAQKRTVWARLLERMDATTPP
;
A
#
# COMPACT_ATOMS: atom_id res chain seq x y z
N MET A 1 -6.50 45.88 -12.85
CA MET A 1 -5.43 45.03 -13.41
C MET A 1 -5.28 43.87 -12.46
N ILE A 2 -5.62 42.66 -12.94
CA ILE A 2 -5.92 41.49 -12.12
C ILE A 2 -4.60 40.77 -11.84
N GLU A 3 -4.26 40.58 -10.57
CA GLU A 3 -3.05 39.86 -10.13
C GLU A 3 -3.11 38.40 -10.58
N SER A 4 -2.08 38.00 -11.33
CA SER A 4 -1.83 36.63 -11.77
C SER A 4 -1.62 35.71 -10.57
N ILE A 5 -2.70 35.10 -10.10
CA ILE A 5 -2.63 33.96 -9.19
C ILE A 5 -2.01 32.80 -9.96
N SER A 6 -0.74 32.52 -9.66
CA SER A 6 -0.02 31.36 -10.14
C SER A 6 -0.69 30.12 -9.55
N LEU A 7 -1.51 29.44 -10.35
CA LEU A 7 -2.00 28.10 -10.04
C LEU A 7 -0.77 27.16 -9.93
N PRO A 8 -0.62 26.35 -8.87
CA PRO A 8 0.40 25.32 -8.87
C PRO A 8 0.04 24.29 -9.94
N GLU A 9 0.99 23.96 -10.81
CA GLU A 9 0.84 22.90 -11.80
C GLU A 9 0.36 21.61 -11.11
N ALA A 10 -0.77 21.08 -11.56
CA ALA A 10 -1.21 19.77 -11.17
C ALA A 10 -0.12 18.74 -11.50
N THR A 11 0.17 17.81 -10.58
CA THR A 11 0.83 16.50 -10.77
C THR A 11 2.32 16.29 -10.42
N ALA A 12 2.82 16.83 -9.30
CA ALA A 12 4.01 16.26 -8.64
C ALA A 12 3.66 15.73 -7.23
N VAL A 13 2.67 14.84 -7.13
CA VAL A 13 2.45 14.10 -5.89
C VAL A 13 3.60 13.11 -5.72
N ASP A 14 4.31 13.19 -4.60
CA ASP A 14 5.42 12.30 -4.26
C ASP A 14 5.02 10.82 -4.48
N PRO A 15 5.88 10.01 -5.14
CA PRO A 15 5.55 8.63 -5.48
C PRO A 15 5.21 7.76 -4.27
N ALA A 16 5.77 8.05 -3.08
CA ALA A 16 5.42 7.36 -1.84
C ALA A 16 4.03 7.76 -1.35
N VAL A 17 3.66 9.05 -1.45
CA VAL A 17 2.30 9.53 -1.13
C VAL A 17 1.26 8.85 -2.04
N ARG A 18 1.55 8.75 -3.34
CA ARG A 18 0.68 8.04 -4.29
C ARG A 18 0.56 6.53 -3.97
N ALA A 19 1.68 5.89 -3.63
CA ALA A 19 1.67 4.47 -3.26
C ALA A 19 0.84 4.23 -1.98
N ARG A 20 0.95 5.11 -0.98
CA ARG A 20 0.15 5.06 0.25
C ARG A 20 -1.35 5.20 -0.05
N ALA A 21 -1.74 6.13 -0.91
CA ALA A 21 -3.14 6.30 -1.32
C ALA A 21 -3.72 5.03 -1.98
N LEU A 22 -3.00 4.45 -2.95
CA LEU A 22 -3.41 3.21 -3.62
C LEU A 22 -3.59 2.03 -2.64
N LEU A 23 -2.72 1.93 -1.64
CA LEU A 23 -2.83 0.91 -0.60
C LEU A 23 -4.07 1.11 0.28
N LEU A 24 -4.38 2.35 0.66
CA LEU A 24 -5.56 2.67 1.46
C LEU A 24 -6.86 2.40 0.70
N GLU A 25 -6.92 2.75 -0.59
CA GLU A 25 -8.09 2.47 -1.44
C GLU A 25 -8.38 0.96 -1.53
N ARG A 26 -7.32 0.15 -1.71
CA ARG A 26 -7.43 -1.32 -1.73
C ARG A 26 -7.80 -1.87 -0.36
N ALA A 27 -7.24 -1.33 0.72
CA ALA A 27 -7.60 -1.71 2.09
C ALA A 27 -9.09 -1.47 2.37
N ALA A 28 -9.67 -0.37 1.87
CA ALA A 28 -11.10 -0.11 1.97
C ALA A 28 -11.94 -1.19 1.26
N THR A 29 -11.50 -1.68 0.10
CA THR A 29 -12.14 -2.81 -0.59
C THR A 29 -12.10 -4.08 0.25
N VAL A 30 -10.99 -4.35 0.93
CA VAL A 30 -10.84 -5.50 1.82
C VAL A 30 -11.74 -5.40 3.04
N ALA A 31 -11.81 -4.21 3.65
CA ALA A 31 -12.64 -3.93 4.83
C ALA A 31 -14.14 -4.10 4.54
N ARG A 32 -14.58 -3.85 3.29
CA ARG A 32 -15.96 -4.09 2.84
C ARG A 32 -16.34 -5.57 2.74
N GLY A 33 -15.39 -6.50 2.91
CA GLY A 33 -15.67 -7.94 2.90
C GLY A 33 -16.00 -8.51 1.51
N LEU A 34 -15.69 -7.79 0.43
CA LEU A 34 -15.94 -8.25 -0.94
C LEU A 34 -15.16 -9.54 -1.24
N PRO A 35 -15.71 -10.43 -2.09
CA PRO A 35 -14.96 -11.55 -2.65
C PRO A 35 -13.85 -11.02 -3.56
N ASP A 36 -12.79 -11.82 -3.74
CA ASP A 36 -11.60 -11.46 -4.51
C ASP A 36 -10.78 -10.32 -3.87
N VAL A 37 -10.12 -10.66 -2.76
CA VAL A 37 -9.31 -9.71 -2.00
C VAL A 37 -8.15 -9.18 -2.86
N PRO A 38 -8.08 -7.86 -3.14
CA PRO A 38 -7.08 -7.30 -4.04
C PRO A 38 -5.66 -7.40 -3.48
N SER A 39 -4.68 -7.51 -4.37
CA SER A 39 -3.26 -7.53 -4.00
C SER A 39 -2.78 -6.15 -3.56
N PRO A 40 -2.01 -6.03 -2.47
CA PRO A 40 -1.37 -4.77 -2.06
C PRO A 40 -0.18 -4.37 -2.96
N CYS A 41 0.12 -5.11 -4.04
CA CYS A 41 1.28 -4.81 -4.89
C CYS A 41 1.13 -3.46 -5.63
N VAL A 42 2.07 -2.53 -5.44
CA VAL A 42 2.16 -1.25 -6.16
C VAL A 42 3.17 -1.30 -7.32
N SER A 43 3.53 -2.50 -7.78
CA SER A 43 4.55 -2.75 -8.81
C SER A 43 5.95 -2.21 -8.47
N VAL A 44 6.20 -1.96 -7.18
CA VAL A 44 7.52 -1.70 -6.62
C VAL A 44 7.96 -2.96 -5.89
N CYS A 45 8.97 -3.64 -6.43
CA CYS A 45 9.58 -4.79 -5.80
C CYS A 45 10.97 -4.41 -5.30
N ARG A 46 11.02 -3.81 -4.11
CA ARG A 46 12.26 -3.46 -3.41
C ARG A 46 12.13 -3.88 -1.97
N MET A 47 13.08 -4.68 -1.49
CA MET A 47 13.10 -5.11 -0.09
C MET A 47 13.85 -4.08 0.75
N ASN A 48 13.42 -3.89 2.00
CA ASN A 48 14.15 -3.10 2.98
C ASN A 48 15.57 -3.68 3.21
N ALA A 49 16.43 -2.92 3.87
CA ALA A 49 17.82 -3.32 4.13
C ALA A 49 17.93 -4.70 4.79
N ASP A 50 17.03 -4.99 5.74
CA ASP A 50 16.99 -6.26 6.50
C ASP A 50 16.23 -7.39 5.78
N ARG A 51 15.76 -7.16 4.54
CA ARG A 51 15.01 -8.11 3.69
C ARG A 51 13.74 -8.69 4.33
N SER A 52 13.23 -8.05 5.37
CA SER A 52 12.04 -8.48 6.11
C SER A 52 10.76 -8.15 5.36
N PHE A 53 10.71 -6.98 4.72
CA PHE A 53 9.51 -6.46 4.05
C PHE A 53 9.83 -5.72 2.74
N CYS A 54 8.89 -5.75 1.81
CA CYS A 54 8.92 -4.92 0.62
C CYS A 54 8.61 -3.46 0.99
N GLU A 55 9.43 -2.50 0.56
CA GLU A 55 9.23 -1.06 0.80
C GLU A 55 7.99 -0.50 0.07
N GLY A 56 7.53 -1.16 -0.99
CA GLY A 56 6.36 -0.74 -1.75
C GLY A 56 5.03 -1.24 -1.18
N CYS A 57 4.97 -2.54 -0.85
CA CYS A 57 3.72 -3.19 -0.44
C CYS A 57 3.74 -3.73 1.00
N PHE A 58 4.83 -3.54 1.75
CA PHE A 58 5.00 -3.91 3.17
C PHE A 58 4.76 -5.38 3.51
N ARG A 59 4.74 -6.26 2.50
CA ARG A 59 4.65 -7.71 2.67
C ARG A 59 6.02 -8.35 2.81
N SER A 60 6.07 -9.45 3.56
CA SER A 60 7.24 -10.32 3.58
C SER A 60 7.36 -11.18 2.32
N ILE A 61 8.52 -11.78 2.09
CA ILE A 61 8.76 -12.69 0.97
C ILE A 61 7.81 -13.90 1.02
N ASP A 62 7.54 -14.45 2.20
CA ASP A 62 6.64 -15.58 2.36
C ASP A 62 5.19 -15.21 2.04
N GLU A 63 4.73 -14.04 2.51
CA GLU A 63 3.42 -13.49 2.15
C GLU A 63 3.32 -13.25 0.63
N ILE A 64 4.44 -12.86 -0.02
CA ILE A 64 4.49 -12.68 -1.47
C ILE A 64 4.34 -14.01 -2.22
N ARG A 65 5.07 -15.04 -1.79
CA ARG A 65 5.05 -16.37 -2.42
C ARG A 65 3.75 -17.13 -2.19
N ALA A 66 3.09 -16.91 -1.06
CA ALA A 66 1.87 -17.61 -0.68
C ALA A 66 0.61 -17.01 -1.32
N TRP A 67 0.64 -15.73 -1.73
CA TRP A 67 -0.55 -14.96 -2.10
C TRP A 67 -1.51 -15.64 -3.09
N SER A 68 -0.99 -16.21 -4.20
CA SER A 68 -1.83 -16.85 -5.21
C SER A 68 -2.51 -18.14 -4.73
N ARG A 69 -2.02 -18.72 -3.64
CA ARG A 69 -2.56 -19.93 -3.01
C ARG A 69 -3.38 -19.63 -1.75
N SER A 70 -3.41 -18.38 -1.30
CA SER A 70 -4.15 -17.98 -0.11
C SER A 70 -5.64 -17.81 -0.40
N ASP A 71 -6.47 -18.27 0.53
CA ASP A 71 -7.89 -17.95 0.53
C ASP A 71 -8.16 -16.49 0.95
N ASP A 72 -9.40 -16.03 0.79
CA ASP A 72 -9.75 -14.64 1.11
C ASP A 72 -9.61 -14.31 2.61
N ALA A 73 -9.74 -15.30 3.51
CA ALA A 73 -9.52 -15.07 4.94
C ALA A 73 -8.03 -14.82 5.23
N GLN A 74 -7.14 -15.65 4.68
CA GLN A 74 -5.69 -15.47 4.76
C GLN A 74 -5.25 -14.15 4.14
N LYS A 75 -5.79 -13.79 2.97
CA LYS A 75 -5.49 -12.50 2.32
C LYS A 75 -5.92 -11.32 3.21
N ARG A 76 -7.08 -11.40 3.88
CA ARG A 76 -7.53 -10.38 4.85
C ARG A 76 -6.59 -10.29 6.06
N THR A 77 -6.08 -11.42 6.57
CA THR A 77 -5.08 -11.42 7.64
C THR A 77 -3.79 -10.72 7.22
N VAL A 78 -3.33 -10.94 5.99
CA VAL A 78 -2.16 -10.23 5.44
C VAL A 78 -2.42 -8.72 5.37
N TRP A 79 -3.62 -8.30 4.95
CA TRP A 79 -4.02 -6.89 4.93
C TRP A 79 -4.05 -6.25 6.32
N ALA A 80 -4.56 -6.93 7.34
CA ALA A 80 -4.56 -6.43 8.71
C ALA A 80 -3.12 -6.16 9.19
N ARG A 81 -2.23 -7.14 9.05
CA ARG A 81 -0.80 -7.02 9.41
C ARG A 81 -0.10 -5.92 8.65
N LEU A 82 -0.43 -5.75 7.37
CA LEU A 82 0.11 -4.70 6.52
C LEU A 82 -0.26 -3.32 7.05
N LEU A 83 -1.53 -3.10 7.41
CA LEU A 83 -1.98 -1.82 7.97
C LEU A 83 -1.29 -1.52 9.31
N GLU A 84 -1.17 -2.51 10.19
CA GLU A 84 -0.44 -2.36 11.47
C GLU A 84 1.02 -1.91 11.25
N ARG A 85 1.72 -2.49 10.27
CA ARG A 85 3.09 -2.11 9.92
C ARG A 85 3.16 -0.69 9.35
N MET A 86 2.18 -0.28 8.55
CA MET A 86 2.16 1.04 7.95
C MET A 86 1.89 2.15 8.97
N ASP A 87 1.05 1.88 9.98
CA ASP A 87 0.83 2.79 11.09
C ASP A 87 2.07 2.90 11.99
N ALA A 88 2.73 1.76 12.27
CA ALA A 88 3.96 1.74 13.06
C ALA A 88 5.18 2.42 12.38
N THR A 89 5.12 2.66 11.07
CA THR A 89 6.20 3.34 10.31
C THR A 89 6.09 4.87 10.38
N THR A 90 5.06 5.43 10.99
CA THR A 90 4.99 6.88 11.28
C THR A 90 5.73 7.14 12.61
N PRO A 91 6.94 7.75 12.62
CA PRO A 91 7.57 8.13 13.87
C PRO A 91 6.75 9.25 14.56
N PRO A 92 6.69 9.30 15.91
CA PRO A 92 6.08 10.41 16.63
C PRO A 92 6.78 11.75 16.36
#